data_AF-A0A166RQY8-F1
#
_entry.id   AF-A0A166RQY8-F1
#
_cell.length_a   1.000
_cell.length_b   1.000
_cell.length_c   1.000
_cell.angle_alpha   90.00
_cell.angle_beta   90.00
_cell.angle_gamma   90.00
#
_symmetry.space_group_name_H-M   'P 1'
#
loop_
_entity.id
_entity.type
_entity.pdbx_description
1 polymer ?
#
loop_
_entity_poly.entity_id
_entity_poly.type
_entity_poly.pdbx_seq_one_letter_code
_entity_poly.pdbx_strand_id
1 'polypeptide(L)'
;MGRTNSTYRELLRATESRWGDYRRALRRADQGVFDRLFEYSRAHADASGFLNHQLVEIPALVSMLIEQQKRLDDLEDRLAHVEDALNDRG
;
A
#
# COMPACT_ATOMS: atom_id res chain seq x y z
N MET A 1 -23.95 19.42 -18.85
CA MET A 1 -23.88 18.59 -17.63
C MET A 1 -22.43 18.56 -17.18
N GLY A 2 -22.12 19.20 -16.05
CA GLY A 2 -20.75 19.40 -15.57
C GLY A 2 -20.09 18.08 -15.23
N ARG A 3 -18.86 17.89 -15.72
CA ARG A 3 -18.01 16.73 -15.41
C ARG A 3 -17.80 16.69 -13.91
N THR A 4 -18.42 15.74 -13.22
CA THR A 4 -18.06 15.42 -11.83
C THR A 4 -16.55 15.20 -11.80
N ASN A 5 -15.82 16.01 -11.02
CA ASN A 5 -14.39 15.81 -10.85
C ASN A 5 -14.17 14.39 -10.33
N SER A 6 -13.40 13.60 -11.06
CA SER A 6 -13.09 12.23 -10.63
C SER A 6 -12.46 12.28 -9.25
N THR A 7 -13.00 11.52 -8.31
CA THR A 7 -12.42 11.43 -6.97
C THR A 7 -11.06 10.76 -7.04
N TYR A 8 -10.15 11.05 -6.10
CA TYR A 8 -8.87 10.32 -6.01
C TYR A 8 -9.08 8.79 -5.99
N ARG A 9 -10.15 8.32 -5.33
CA ARG A 9 -10.54 6.90 -5.31
C ARG A 9 -10.84 6.33 -6.71
N GLU A 10 -11.46 7.11 -7.59
CA GLU A 10 -11.72 6.70 -8.97
C GLU A 10 -10.45 6.69 -9.81
N LEU A 11 -9.62 7.72 -9.65
CA LEU A 11 -8.33 7.79 -10.32
C LEU A 11 -7.41 6.64 -9.90
N LEU A 12 -7.40 6.30 -8.61
CA LEU A 12 -6.63 5.16 -8.08
C LEU A 12 -7.08 3.83 -8.67
N ARG A 13 -8.40 3.61 -8.80
CA ARG A 13 -8.94 2.41 -9.47
C ARG A 13 -8.54 2.33 -10.94
N ALA A 14 -8.57 3.45 -11.65
CA ALA A 14 -8.12 3.51 -13.05
C ALA A 14 -6.61 3.20 -13.16
N THR A 15 -5.80 3.73 -12.23
CA THR A 15 -4.37 3.42 -12.14
C THR A 15 -4.14 1.92 -11.88
N GLU A 16 -4.82 1.31 -10.91
CA GLU A 16 -4.72 -0.13 -10.64
C GLU A 16 -5.04 -0.98 -11.88
N SER A 17 -6.11 -0.61 -12.61
CA SER A 17 -6.46 -1.29 -13.86
C SER A 17 -5.38 -1.17 -14.93
N ARG A 18 -4.68 -0.03 -15.04
CA ARG A 18 -3.57 0.16 -15.99
C ARG A 18 -2.37 -0.74 -15.68
N TRP A 19 -2.20 -1.15 -14.43
CA TRP A 19 -1.14 -2.06 -14.01
C TRP A 19 -1.50 -3.54 -14.18
N GLY A 20 -2.66 -3.86 -14.76
CA GLY A 20 -3.12 -5.24 -14.96
C GLY A 20 -2.12 -6.11 -15.73
N ASP A 21 -1.47 -5.58 -16.77
CA ASP A 21 -0.47 -6.33 -17.57
C ASP A 21 0.79 -6.64 -16.77
N TYR A 22 1.24 -5.66 -15.98
CA TYR A 22 2.35 -5.84 -15.04
C TYR A 22 2.02 -6.93 -14.02
N ARG A 23 0.84 -6.86 -13.39
CA ARG A 23 0.37 -7.88 -12.45
C ARG A 23 0.34 -9.27 -13.10
N ARG A 24 -0.16 -9.40 -14.33
CA ARG A 24 -0.21 -10.68 -15.05
C ARG A 24 1.17 -11.26 -15.34
N ALA A 25 2.18 -10.41 -15.53
CA ALA A 25 3.56 -10.84 -15.76
C ALA A 25 4.29 -11.29 -14.48
N LEU A 26 3.80 -10.91 -13.29
CA LEU A 26 4.36 -11.35 -12.01
C LEU A 26 4.15 -12.85 -11.77
N ARG A 27 5.07 -13.46 -11.00
CA ARG A 27 4.88 -14.82 -10.48
C ARG A 27 3.63 -14.86 -9.59
N ARG A 28 2.99 -16.03 -9.48
CA ARG A 28 1.78 -16.20 -8.65
C ARG A 28 1.97 -15.74 -7.20
N ALA A 29 3.15 -15.98 -6.61
CA ALA A 29 3.47 -15.52 -5.26
C ALA A 29 3.49 -13.98 -5.15
N ASP A 30 4.01 -13.31 -6.17
CA ASP A 30 4.16 -11.85 -6.21
C ASP A 30 2.84 -11.15 -6.57
N GLN A 31 1.93 -11.81 -7.30
CA GLN A 31 0.59 -11.28 -7.58
C GLN A 31 -0.20 -11.00 -6.30
N GLY A 32 -0.15 -11.91 -5.31
CA GLY A 32 -0.80 -11.69 -4.02
C GLY A 32 -0.16 -10.58 -3.20
N VAL A 33 1.16 -10.35 -3.35
CA VAL A 33 1.83 -9.19 -2.74
C VAL A 33 1.38 -7.90 -3.41
N PHE A 34 1.32 -7.89 -4.75
CA PHE A 34 0.87 -6.76 -5.54
C PHE A 34 -0.56 -6.33 -5.17
N ASP A 35 -1.49 -7.27 -5.04
CA ASP A 35 -2.88 -6.97 -4.66
C ASP A 35 -2.97 -6.28 -3.29
N ARG A 36 -2.19 -6.75 -2.32
CA ARG A 36 -2.10 -6.12 -0.98
C ARG A 36 -1.51 -4.72 -1.01
N LEU A 37 -0.55 -4.45 -1.89
CA LEU A 37 0.00 -3.10 -2.03
C LEU A 37 -1.10 -2.10 -2.46
N PHE A 38 -1.95 -2.48 -3.41
CA PHE A 38 -3.07 -1.63 -3.81
C PHE A 38 -4.16 -1.53 -2.73
N GLU A 39 -4.33 -2.53 -1.86
CA GLU A 39 -5.16 -2.39 -0.65
C GLU A 39 -4.64 -1.29 0.27
N TYR A 40 -3.32 -1.21 0.51
CA TYR A 40 -2.70 -0.14 1.29
C TYR A 40 -2.97 1.23 0.67
N SER A 41 -2.82 1.38 -0.65
CA SER A 41 -3.15 2.64 -1.32
C SER A 41 -4.62 3.04 -1.15
N ARG A 42 -5.56 2.08 -1.14
CA ARG A 42 -6.98 2.36 -0.93
C ARG A 42 -7.31 2.76 0.50
N ALA A 43 -6.61 2.20 1.49
CA ALA A 43 -6.79 2.54 2.91
C ALA A 43 -6.48 4.03 3.20
N HIS A 44 -5.57 4.62 2.42
CA HIS A 44 -5.11 6.00 2.55
C HIS A 44 -5.69 6.95 1.49
N ALA A 45 -6.75 6.53 0.79
CA ALA A 45 -7.31 7.31 -0.31
C ALA A 45 -7.94 8.64 0.13
N ASP A 46 -8.42 8.75 1.36
CA ASP A 46 -8.95 10.02 1.88
C ASP A 46 -7.83 11.02 2.16
N ALA A 47 -6.71 10.57 2.75
CA ALA A 47 -5.51 11.38 2.95
C ALA A 47 -4.90 11.84 1.61
N SER A 48 -4.86 10.93 0.64
CA SER A 48 -4.34 11.20 -0.70
C SER A 48 -5.23 12.17 -1.49
N GLY A 49 -6.53 12.22 -1.22
CA GLY A 49 -7.46 13.15 -1.87
C GLY A 49 -7.22 14.62 -1.51
N PHE A 50 -6.50 14.92 -0.42
CA PHE A 50 -6.08 16.29 -0.09
C PHE A 50 -4.91 16.79 -0.94
N LEU A 51 -4.09 15.87 -1.43
CA LEU A 51 -3.07 16.17 -2.43
C LEU A 51 -3.76 16.22 -3.79
N ASN A 52 -4.06 17.43 -4.27
CA ASN A 52 -4.49 17.67 -5.66
C ASN A 52 -3.32 17.41 -6.65
N HIS A 53 -2.75 16.22 -6.60
CA HIS A 53 -1.54 15.85 -7.32
C HIS A 53 -1.89 15.35 -8.71
N GLN A 54 -1.17 15.85 -9.72
CA GLN A 54 -1.31 15.42 -11.12
C GLN A 54 -0.95 13.94 -11.34
N LEU A 55 -0.17 13.34 -10.43
CA LEU A 55 0.27 11.95 -10.49
C LEU A 55 -0.33 11.16 -9.33
N VAL A 56 -1.35 10.35 -9.62
CA VAL A 56 -2.09 9.53 -8.66
C VAL A 56 -1.21 8.41 -8.08
N GLU A 57 -0.19 8.01 -8.84
CA GLU A 57 0.78 7.00 -8.48
C GLU A 57 1.61 7.41 -7.25
N ILE A 58 1.93 8.71 -7.09
CA ILE A 58 2.81 9.16 -6.01
C ILE A 58 2.15 8.98 -4.62
N PRO A 59 0.93 9.49 -4.35
CA PRO A 59 0.28 9.24 -3.06
C PRO A 59 -0.03 7.75 -2.82
N ALA A 60 -0.32 6.99 -3.89
CA ALA A 60 -0.51 5.55 -3.80
C ALA A 60 0.75 4.83 -3.31
N LEU A 61 1.93 5.16 -3.86
CA LEU A 61 3.22 4.62 -3.43
C LEU A 61 3.58 5.04 -2.00
N VAL A 62 3.33 6.30 -1.62
CA VAL A 62 3.54 6.77 -0.24
C VAL A 62 2.69 5.96 0.74
N SER A 63 1.43 5.70 0.38
CA SER A 63 0.52 4.90 1.21
C SER A 63 1.00 3.45 1.35
N MET A 64 1.53 2.85 0.28
CA MET A 64 2.17 1.55 0.34
C MET A 64 3.39 1.56 1.29
N LEU A 65 4.25 2.58 1.21
CA LEU A 65 5.42 2.72 2.07
C LEU A 65 5.05 2.87 3.55
N ILE A 66 4.00 3.63 3.87
CA ILE A 66 3.52 3.79 5.26
C ILE A 66 3.09 2.46 5.85
N GLU A 67 2.29 1.67 5.13
CA GLU A 67 1.84 0.36 5.64
C GLU A 67 2.96 -0.66 5.71
N GLN A 68 3.96 -0.58 4.82
CA GLN A 68 5.15 -1.41 4.92
C GLN A 68 6.01 -1.02 6.13
N GLN A 69 6.20 0.28 6.40
CA GLN A 69 6.94 0.73 7.60
C GLN A 69 6.27 0.24 8.87
N LYS A 70 4.94 0.42 9.01
CA LYS A 70 4.18 -0.08 10.18
C LYS A 70 4.34 -1.58 10.38
N ARG A 71 4.41 -2.35 9.29
CA ARG A 71 4.59 -3.80 9.35
C ARG A 71 6.03 -4.19 9.73
N LEU A 72 7.03 -3.43 9.29
CA LEU A 72 8.41 -3.61 9.72
C LEU A 72 8.52 -3.33 11.23
N ASP A 73 7.98 -2.21 11.70
CA ASP A 73 7.98 -1.84 13.12
C ASP A 73 7.33 -2.95 13.99
N ASP A 74 6.16 -3.49 13.60
CA ASP A 74 5.51 -4.62 14.30
C ASP A 74 6.39 -5.87 14.36
N LEU A 75 7.07 -6.18 13.26
CA LEU A 75 7.94 -7.36 13.20
C LEU A 75 9.20 -7.18 14.04
N GLU A 76 9.77 -5.98 14.07
CA GLU A 76 10.92 -5.61 14.89
C GLU A 76 10.56 -5.70 16.39
N ASP A 77 9.41 -5.14 16.79
CA ASP A 77 8.92 -5.21 18.17
C ASP A 77 8.68 -6.66 18.63
N ARG A 78 8.08 -7.47 17.77
CA ARG A 78 7.83 -8.90 18.07
C ARG A 78 9.12 -9.70 18.14
N LEU A 79 10.10 -9.38 17.31
CA LEU A 79 11.41 -10.01 17.35
C LEU A 79 12.12 -9.68 18.67
N ALA A 80 12.16 -8.40 19.05
CA ALA A 80 12.74 -7.96 20.31
C ALA A 80 12.09 -8.68 21.51
N HIS A 81 10.75 -8.79 21.52
CA HIS A 81 10.05 -9.49 22.59
C HIS A 81 10.41 -10.99 22.68
N VAL A 82 10.57 -11.66 21.54
CA VAL A 82 10.99 -13.07 21.49
C VAL A 82 12.44 -13.23 21.96
N GLU A 83 13.33 -12.32 21.56
CA GLU A 83 14.74 -12.31 21.98
C GLU A 83 14.88 -12.11 23.49
N ASP A 84 14.15 -11.16 24.08
CA ASP A 84 14.12 -10.93 25.53
C ASP A 84 13.63 -12.17 26.28
N ALA A 85 12.53 -12.77 25.83
CA ALA A 85 11.96 -13.96 26.45
C ALA A 85 12.87 -15.20 26.36
N LEU A 86 13.77 -15.26 25.36
CA LEU A 86 14.77 -16.32 25.25
C LEU A 86 15.97 -16.04 26.17
N ASN A 87 16.40 -14.78 26.27
CA ASN A 87 17.50 -14.37 27.15
C ASN A 87 17.15 -14.55 28.63
N ASP A 88 15.90 -14.29 29.04
CA ASP A 88 15.43 -14.48 30.42
C ASP A 88 15.34 -15.96 30.84
N ARG A 89 15.44 -16.90 29.89
CA ARG A 89 15.37 -18.36 30.13
C ARG A 89 16.74 -19.05 30.17
N GLY A 90 17.83 -18.35 29.83
CA GLY A 90 19.20 -18.85 29.83
C GLY A 90 19.94 -18.51 31.11
#